data_AF-A0A7S3HGQ9-F1
#
_entry.id   AF-A0A7S3HGQ9-F1
#
_cell.length_a   1.000
_cell.length_b   1.000
_cell.length_c   1.000
_cell.angle_alpha   90.00
_cell.angle_beta   90.00
_cell.angle_gamma   90.00
#
_symmetry.space_group_name_H-M   'P 1'
#
loop_
_entity.id
_entity.type
_entity.pdbx_description
1 polymer ?
#
loop_
_entity_poly.entity_id
_entity_poly.type
_entity_poly.pdbx_seq_one_letter_code
_entity_poly.pdbx_strand_id
1 'polypeptide(L)'
;MVHTTVFDHIRYWLKVVLLVVSVYIEYGILFRPLEALKQKKDVSRSTFAVREWICLFCGAAFVARVVLQMVFWSRIISWVEVFAEAGIIIPLSLASLGFGAARKRAAAIGAMEVIGVILFLVGTYLIVWPEYTRHLWKRDPANAGRLYVGGLFGVCRHINYFGE
;
A
#
# COMPACT_ATOMS: atom_id res chain seq x y z
N MET A 1 -7.25 -19.24 19.50
CA MET A 1 -6.09 -19.49 18.62
C MET A 1 -6.64 -20.12 17.35
N VAL A 2 -6.51 -19.47 16.19
CA VAL A 2 -6.87 -20.12 14.93
C VAL A 2 -5.84 -21.23 14.72
N HIS A 3 -6.27 -22.48 14.55
CA HIS A 3 -5.36 -23.55 14.16
C HIS A 3 -4.78 -23.20 12.79
N THR A 4 -3.50 -22.85 12.74
CA THR A 4 -2.81 -22.54 11.48
C THR A 4 -2.13 -23.78 10.95
N THR A 5 -2.41 -24.10 9.69
CA THR A 5 -1.71 -25.13 8.93
C THR A 5 -0.43 -24.55 8.32
N VAL A 6 0.49 -25.42 7.91
CA VAL A 6 1.68 -25.01 7.14
C VAL A 6 1.27 -24.22 5.88
N PHE A 7 0.18 -24.60 5.23
CA PHE A 7 -0.37 -23.90 4.07
C PHE A 7 -0.85 -22.48 4.39
N ASP A 8 -1.33 -22.20 5.61
CA ASP A 8 -1.72 -20.85 6.03
C ASP A 8 -0.52 -19.93 6.15
N HIS A 9 0.58 -20.43 6.70
CA HIS A 9 1.84 -19.69 6.77
C HIS A 9 2.42 -19.43 5.39
N ILE A 10 2.37 -20.42 4.49
CA ILE A 10 2.81 -20.25 3.09
C ILE A 10 2.00 -19.15 2.40
N ARG A 11 0.67 -19.17 2.50
CA ARG A 11 -0.20 -18.14 1.91
C ARG A 11 0.11 -16.74 2.43
N TYR A 12 0.27 -16.61 3.74
CA TYR A 12 0.60 -15.34 4.39
C TYR A 12 1.92 -14.77 3.84
N TRP A 13 3.00 -15.55 3.89
CA TRP A 13 4.32 -15.07 3.46
C TRP A 13 4.40 -14.87 1.95
N LEU A 14 3.72 -15.70 1.16
CA LEU A 14 3.64 -15.49 -0.28
C LEU A 14 2.93 -14.18 -0.61
N LYS A 15 1.82 -13.83 0.07
CA LYS A 15 1.17 -12.52 -0.08
C LYS A 15 2.15 -11.39 0.23
N VAL A 16 2.86 -11.46 1.36
CA VAL A 16 3.85 -10.44 1.75
C VAL A 16 4.96 -10.29 0.71
N VAL A 17 5.51 -11.39 0.20
CA VAL A 17 6.54 -11.35 -0.85
C VAL A 17 6.01 -10.69 -2.12
N LEU A 18 4.81 -11.04 -2.59
CA LEU A 18 4.21 -10.44 -3.77
C LEU A 18 3.96 -8.93 -3.61
N LEU A 19 3.53 -8.50 -2.42
CA LEU A 19 3.38 -7.07 -2.10
C LEU A 19 4.72 -6.33 -2.16
N VAL A 20 5.79 -6.89 -1.58
CA VAL A 20 7.13 -6.28 -1.64
C VAL A 20 7.67 -6.25 -3.08
N VAL A 21 7.47 -7.32 -3.85
CA VAL A 21 7.83 -7.39 -5.27
C VAL A 21 7.09 -6.32 -6.06
N SER A 22 5.84 -6.00 -5.72
CA SER A 22 5.06 -4.95 -6.38
C SER A 22 5.71 -3.56 -6.25
N VAL A 23 6.22 -3.22 -5.06
CA VAL A 23 6.98 -1.97 -4.85
C VAL A 23 8.30 -2.00 -5.62
N TYR A 24 8.96 -3.15 -5.70
CA TYR A 24 10.19 -3.29 -6.48
C TYR A 24 9.96 -3.13 -7.99
N ILE A 25 8.82 -3.61 -8.51
CA ILE A 25 8.41 -3.40 -9.90
C ILE A 25 8.21 -1.90 -10.16
N GLU A 26 7.48 -1.20 -9.29
CA GLU A 26 7.29 0.25 -9.37
C GLU A 26 8.64 1.00 -9.35
N TYR A 27 9.53 0.63 -8.43
CA TYR A 27 10.90 1.15 -8.39
C TYR A 27 11.64 0.92 -9.72
N GLY A 28 11.53 -0.27 -10.31
CA GLY A 28 12.14 -0.56 -11.62
C GLY A 28 11.62 0.37 -12.71
N ILE A 29 10.31 0.60 -12.76
CA ILE A 29 9.69 1.50 -13.75
C ILE A 29 10.16 2.95 -13.56
N LEU A 30 10.20 3.41 -12.32
CA LEU A 30 10.61 4.78 -11.98
C LEU A 30 12.10 5.00 -12.21
N PHE A 31 12.98 4.15 -11.68
CA PHE A 31 14.41 4.45 -11.60
C PHE A 31 15.27 3.71 -12.64
N ARG A 32 14.73 2.69 -13.32
CA ARG A 32 15.40 1.95 -14.40
C ARG A 32 14.62 2.08 -15.71
N PRO A 33 14.55 3.27 -16.32
CA PRO A 33 13.89 3.41 -17.61
C PRO A 33 14.54 2.45 -18.62
N LEU A 34 13.72 1.70 -19.36
CA LEU A 34 14.17 0.75 -20.40
C LEU A 34 15.12 1.39 -21.44
N GLU A 35 15.09 2.73 -21.58
CA GLU A 35 15.97 3.50 -22.45
C GLU A 35 17.41 3.64 -21.93
N ALA A 36 17.65 3.47 -20.63
CA ALA A 36 19.01 3.44 -20.05
C ALA A 36 19.81 2.21 -20.50
N LEU A 37 19.14 1.16 -21.01
CA LEU A 37 19.79 0.03 -21.68
C LEU A 37 20.15 0.33 -23.15
N LYS A 38 19.59 1.38 -23.76
CA LYS A 38 19.77 1.72 -25.18
C LYS A 38 20.68 2.94 -25.42
N GLN A 39 20.81 3.86 -24.48
CA GLN A 39 21.49 5.13 -24.74
C GLN A 39 22.66 5.39 -23.79
N LYS A 40 23.85 4.93 -24.21
CA LYS A 40 25.14 5.27 -23.61
C LYS A 40 25.59 6.66 -24.09
N LYS A 41 24.86 7.74 -23.80
CA LYS A 41 25.38 9.12 -23.95
C LYS A 41 24.53 10.15 -23.20
N ASP A 42 25.23 11.08 -22.58
CA ASP A 42 24.79 12.28 -21.87
C ASP A 42 24.20 12.10 -20.48
N VAL A 43 25.09 11.69 -19.58
CA VAL A 43 24.99 11.90 -18.13
C VAL A 43 25.13 13.41 -17.84
N SER A 44 24.04 14.15 -17.97
CA SER A 44 23.91 15.48 -17.38
C SER A 44 22.82 15.45 -16.31
N ARG A 45 23.28 15.33 -15.05
CA ARG A 45 22.54 15.42 -13.78
C ARG A 45 21.26 14.58 -13.69
N SER A 46 21.42 13.30 -13.32
CA SER A 46 20.33 12.44 -12.84
C SER A 46 19.85 12.84 -11.43
N THR A 47 19.38 14.07 -11.25
CA THR A 47 18.52 14.35 -10.09
C THR A 47 17.16 13.74 -10.41
N PHE A 48 16.86 12.58 -9.80
CA PHE A 48 15.54 11.97 -9.88
C PHE A 48 14.47 13.02 -9.57
N ALA A 49 13.40 13.02 -10.35
CA ALA A 49 12.37 14.04 -10.16
C ALA A 49 11.65 13.77 -8.83
N VAL A 50 11.38 14.83 -8.05
CA VAL A 50 10.67 14.74 -6.76
C VAL A 50 9.38 13.92 -6.87
N ARG A 51 8.69 14.02 -8.01
CA ARG A 51 7.50 13.23 -8.38
C ARG A 51 7.68 11.72 -8.19
N GLU A 52 8.84 11.19 -8.55
CA GLU A 52 9.13 9.76 -8.56
C GLU A 52 9.32 9.22 -7.14
N TRP A 53 9.99 10.01 -6.30
CA TRP A 53 10.11 9.72 -4.88
C TRP A 53 8.76 9.78 -4.17
N ILE A 54 7.92 10.77 -4.50
CA ILE A 54 6.55 10.85 -3.98
C ILE A 54 5.76 9.61 -4.40
N CYS A 55 5.83 9.23 -5.68
CA CYS A 55 5.14 8.05 -6.22
C CYS A 55 5.56 6.78 -5.48
N LEU A 56 6.88 6.52 -5.41
CA LEU A 56 7.43 5.35 -4.72
C LEU A 56 7.06 5.35 -3.24
N PHE A 57 7.10 6.52 -2.58
CA PHE A 57 6.68 6.64 -1.19
C PHE A 57 5.21 6.27 -1.01
N CYS A 58 4.31 6.76 -1.86
CA CYS A 58 2.89 6.40 -1.82
C CYS A 58 2.68 4.90 -2.06
N GLY A 59 3.34 4.30 -3.05
CA GLY A 59 3.25 2.86 -3.30
C GLY A 59 3.78 2.00 -2.15
N ALA A 60 4.93 2.37 -1.59
CA ALA A 60 5.51 1.71 -0.42
C ALA A 60 4.62 1.87 0.83
N ALA A 61 4.07 3.05 1.06
CA ALA A 61 3.16 3.32 2.17
C ALA A 61 1.85 2.54 2.03
N PHE A 62 1.31 2.41 0.81
CA PHE A 62 0.15 1.56 0.52
C PHE A 62 0.43 0.10 0.88
N VAL A 63 1.56 -0.47 0.43
CA VAL A 63 1.93 -1.85 0.75
C VAL A 63 2.16 -2.03 2.25
N ALA A 64 2.85 -1.09 2.90
CA ALA A 64 3.06 -1.12 4.35
C ALA A 64 1.73 -1.11 5.10
N ARG A 65 0.76 -0.32 4.65
CA ARG A 65 -0.61 -0.29 5.20
C ARG A 65 -1.30 -1.65 5.06
N VAL A 66 -1.25 -2.29 3.89
CA VAL A 66 -1.87 -3.61 3.68
C VAL A 66 -1.25 -4.65 4.62
N VAL A 67 0.08 -4.66 4.76
CA VAL A 67 0.78 -5.56 5.69
C VAL A 67 0.38 -5.26 7.14
N LEU A 68 0.26 -4.00 7.53
CA LEU A 68 -0.17 -3.61 8.88
C LEU A 68 -1.62 -4.04 9.18
N GLN A 69 -2.52 -3.93 8.21
CA GLN A 69 -3.91 -4.42 8.36
C GLN A 69 -3.98 -5.93 8.59
N MET A 70 -3.08 -6.71 7.98
CA MET A 70 -2.96 -8.16 8.22
C MET A 70 -2.57 -8.47 9.68
N VAL A 71 -1.87 -7.55 10.35
CA VAL A 71 -1.55 -7.65 11.79
C VAL A 71 -2.76 -7.27 12.66
N PHE A 72 -3.46 -6.17 12.31
CA PHE A 72 -4.62 -5.72 13.08
C PHE A 72 -5.78 -6.72 13.02
N TRP A 73 -5.96 -7.37 11.86
CA TRP A 73 -6.97 -8.40 11.62
C TRP A 73 -6.31 -9.73 11.26
N SER A 74 -5.99 -10.53 12.27
CA SER A 74 -5.52 -11.89 12.06
C SER A 74 -6.65 -12.77 11.52
N ARG A 75 -6.57 -13.15 10.23
CA ARG A 75 -7.45 -14.13 9.59
C ARG A 75 -6.66 -15.01 8.62
N ILE A 76 -7.27 -16.12 8.22
CA ILE A 76 -6.72 -16.96 7.16
C ILE A 76 -6.82 -16.21 5.83
N ILE A 77 -5.67 -16.00 5.18
CA ILE A 77 -5.58 -15.34 3.87
C ILE A 77 -6.04 -16.32 2.79
N SER A 78 -7.00 -15.93 1.95
CA SER A 78 -7.48 -16.78 0.86
C SER A 78 -6.47 -16.83 -0.31
N TRP A 79 -6.47 -17.91 -1.10
CA TRP A 79 -5.63 -17.97 -2.32
C TRP A 79 -5.99 -16.88 -3.34
N VAL A 80 -7.24 -16.42 -3.36
CA VAL A 80 -7.68 -15.30 -4.21
C VAL A 80 -6.99 -14.00 -3.80
N GLU A 81 -6.89 -13.72 -2.50
CA GLU A 81 -6.14 -12.57 -1.99
C GLU A 81 -4.63 -12.67 -2.31
N VAL A 82 -4.08 -13.88 -2.38
CA VAL A 82 -2.66 -14.06 -2.77
C VAL A 82 -2.46 -13.77 -4.26
N PHE A 83 -3.21 -14.45 -5.13
CA PHE A 83 -2.94 -14.40 -6.57
C PHE A 83 -3.62 -13.24 -7.29
N ALA A 84 -4.90 -12.99 -7.02
CA ALA A 84 -5.63 -11.92 -7.72
C ALA A 84 -5.28 -10.54 -7.16
N GLU A 85 -5.37 -10.37 -5.84
CA GLU A 85 -5.11 -9.07 -5.20
C GLU A 85 -3.60 -8.75 -5.20
N ALA A 86 -2.78 -9.54 -4.49
CA ALA A 86 -1.35 -9.24 -4.36
C ALA A 86 -0.51 -9.64 -5.59
N GLY A 87 -0.93 -10.63 -6.37
CA GLY A 87 -0.20 -11.11 -7.54
C GLY A 87 -0.49 -10.35 -8.84
N ILE A 88 -1.68 -9.72 -8.97
CA ILE A 88 -2.11 -9.08 -10.21
C ILE A 88 -2.54 -7.63 -9.99
N ILE A 89 -3.56 -7.39 -9.18
CA ILE A 89 -4.19 -6.06 -9.09
C ILE A 89 -3.24 -5.03 -8.48
N ILE A 90 -2.65 -5.32 -7.33
CA ILE A 90 -1.70 -4.41 -6.66
C ILE A 90 -0.48 -4.11 -7.54
N PRO A 91 0.26 -5.10 -8.09
CA PRO A 91 1.41 -4.81 -8.93
C PRO A 91 1.03 -4.04 -10.21
N LEU A 92 -0.12 -4.34 -10.82
CA LEU A 92 -0.60 -3.60 -11.99
C LEU A 92 -0.93 -2.14 -11.64
N SER A 93 -1.58 -1.90 -10.49
CA SER A 93 -1.90 -0.56 -10.01
C SER A 93 -0.65 0.26 -9.70
N LEU A 94 0.33 -0.33 -8.99
CA LEU A 94 1.60 0.36 -8.69
C LEU A 94 2.42 0.59 -9.96
N ALA A 95 2.44 -0.37 -10.90
CA ALA A 95 3.08 -0.18 -12.19
C ALA A 95 2.45 0.96 -12.98
N SER A 96 1.11 1.02 -13.04
CA SER A 96 0.36 2.10 -13.70
C SER A 96 0.69 3.47 -13.09
N LEU A 97 0.72 3.56 -11.76
CA LEU A 97 1.11 4.78 -11.03
C LEU A 97 2.54 5.20 -11.39
N GLY A 98 3.49 4.26 -11.35
CA GLY A 98 4.89 4.48 -11.72
C GLY A 98 5.06 4.94 -13.16
N PHE A 99 4.35 4.33 -14.12
CA PHE A 99 4.36 4.76 -15.52
C PHE A 99 3.81 6.17 -15.70
N GLY A 100 2.74 6.52 -14.98
CA GLY A 100 2.16 7.87 -14.99
C GLY A 100 3.14 8.93 -14.49
N ALA A 101 3.86 8.64 -13.41
CA ALA A 101 4.88 9.52 -12.86
C ALA A 101 6.11 9.65 -13.79
N ALA A 102 6.63 8.53 -14.31
CA ALA A 102 7.80 8.52 -15.20
C ALA A 102 7.58 9.33 -16.49
N ARG A 103 6.37 9.29 -17.06
CA ARG A 103 6.00 10.06 -18.26
C ARG A 103 6.00 11.58 -18.05
N LYS A 104 5.88 12.05 -16.81
CA LYS A 104 5.83 13.49 -16.47
C LYS A 104 7.08 13.97 -15.73
N ARG A 105 8.20 13.26 -15.89
CA ARG A 105 9.46 13.54 -15.16
C ARG A 105 9.96 15.00 -15.30
N ALA A 106 9.83 15.58 -16.49
CA ALA A 106 10.27 16.96 -16.76
C ALA A 106 9.24 18.04 -16.37
N ALA A 107 8.01 17.65 -16.01
CA ALA A 107 6.96 18.59 -15.66
C ALA A 107 7.01 18.97 -14.18
N ALA A 108 6.72 20.23 -13.87
CA ALA A 108 6.52 20.69 -12.51
C ALA A 108 5.36 19.95 -11.83
N ILE A 109 5.40 19.88 -10.49
CA ILE A 109 4.31 19.32 -9.69
C ILE A 109 3.07 20.20 -9.87
N GLY A 110 1.98 19.61 -10.37
CA GLY A 110 0.71 20.29 -10.55
C GLY A 110 -0.20 20.22 -9.33
N ALA A 111 -1.22 21.08 -9.28
CA ALA A 111 -2.21 21.11 -8.19
C ALA A 111 -2.91 19.75 -7.98
N MET A 112 -3.23 19.04 -9.07
CA MET A 112 -3.87 17.72 -8.98
C MET A 112 -3.00 16.67 -8.30
N GLU A 113 -1.68 16.76 -8.41
CA GLU A 113 -0.76 15.85 -7.72
C GLU A 113 -0.74 16.14 -6.23
N VAL A 114 -0.72 17.41 -5.85
CA VAL A 114 -0.81 17.83 -4.45
C VAL A 114 -2.13 17.34 -3.82
N ILE A 115 -3.25 17.54 -4.52
CA ILE A 115 -4.56 17.04 -4.08
C ILE A 115 -4.54 15.52 -3.94
N GLY A 116 -3.97 14.80 -4.91
CA GLY A 116 -3.84 13.34 -4.86
C GLY A 116 -3.04 12.85 -3.66
N VAL A 117 -1.91 13.49 -3.36
CA VAL A 117 -1.09 13.15 -2.17
C VAL A 117 -1.86 13.43 -0.88
N ILE A 118 -2.55 14.57 -0.77
CA ILE A 118 -3.38 14.88 0.40
C ILE A 118 -4.47 13.83 0.59
N LEU A 119 -5.20 13.49 -0.47
CA LEU A 119 -6.24 12.47 -0.43
C LEU A 119 -5.68 11.11 -0.02
N PHE A 120 -4.53 10.71 -0.57
CA PHE A 120 -3.85 9.47 -0.19
C PHE A 120 -3.48 9.43 1.30
N LEU A 121 -2.94 10.53 1.83
CA LEU A 121 -2.55 10.62 3.24
C LEU A 121 -3.78 10.58 4.16
N VAL A 122 -4.85 11.31 3.82
CA VAL A 122 -6.11 11.31 4.56
C VAL A 122 -6.76 9.92 4.53
N GLY A 123 -6.86 9.29 3.36
CA GLY A 123 -7.38 7.93 3.22
C GLY A 123 -6.59 6.93 4.06
N THR A 124 -5.26 6.97 3.95
CA THR A 124 -4.35 6.15 4.76
C THR A 124 -4.58 6.34 6.26
N TYR A 125 -4.75 7.58 6.72
CA TYR A 125 -5.08 7.86 8.12
C TYR A 125 -6.43 7.26 8.54
N LEU A 126 -7.49 7.48 7.74
CA LEU A 126 -8.84 6.99 7.99
C LEU A 126 -8.93 5.46 7.99
N ILE A 127 -7.97 4.78 7.35
CA ILE A 127 -7.81 3.35 7.42
C ILE A 127 -7.03 2.91 8.66
N VAL A 128 -5.81 3.41 8.84
CA VAL A 128 -4.86 2.86 9.82
C VAL A 128 -5.26 3.23 11.24
N TRP A 129 -5.65 4.48 11.48
CA TRP A 129 -5.88 4.98 12.83
C TRP A 129 -7.10 4.34 13.51
N PRO A 130 -8.28 4.27 12.86
CA PRO A 130 -9.43 3.58 13.45
C PRO A 130 -9.14 2.11 13.72
N GLU A 131 -8.47 1.42 12.80
CA GLU A 131 -8.13 0.00 12.97
C GLU A 131 -7.13 -0.23 14.11
N TYR A 132 -6.13 0.65 14.24
CA TYR A 132 -5.18 0.60 15.34
C TYR A 132 -5.86 0.79 16.71
N THR A 133 -6.72 1.81 16.84
CA THR A 133 -7.46 2.06 18.11
C THR A 133 -8.39 0.89 18.45
N ARG A 134 -9.08 0.33 17.46
CA ARG A 134 -9.91 -0.89 17.61
C ARG A 134 -9.07 -2.09 18.02
N HIS A 135 -7.90 -2.28 17.40
CA HIS A 135 -6.98 -3.35 17.73
C HIS A 135 -6.52 -3.26 19.18
N LEU A 136 -6.05 -2.08 19.63
CA LEU A 136 -5.65 -1.86 21.02
C LEU A 136 -6.78 -2.12 22.01
N TRP A 137 -7.98 -1.57 21.73
CA TRP A 137 -9.15 -1.76 22.60
C TRP A 137 -9.53 -3.23 22.75
N LYS A 138 -9.42 -4.03 21.68
CA LYS A 138 -9.70 -5.47 21.69
C LYS A 138 -8.63 -6.32 22.40
N ARG A 139 -7.45 -5.76 22.72
CA ARG A 139 -6.42 -6.49 23.48
C ARG A 139 -6.75 -6.57 24.96
N ASP A 140 -7.62 -5.70 25.47
CA ASP A 140 -8.11 -5.76 26.85
C ASP A 140 -9.13 -6.91 27.00
N PRO A 141 -8.86 -7.90 27.88
CA PRO A 141 -9.78 -8.99 28.15
C PRO A 141 -11.17 -8.54 28.61
N ALA A 142 -11.30 -7.37 29.24
CA ALA A 142 -12.59 -6.82 29.65
C ALA A 142 -13.51 -6.48 28.45
N ASN A 143 -12.92 -6.32 27.27
CA ASN A 143 -13.62 -6.05 26.02
C ASN A 143 -13.87 -7.31 25.18
N ALA A 144 -13.54 -8.50 25.68
CA ALA A 144 -13.77 -9.76 24.98
C ALA A 144 -15.25 -9.92 24.60
N GLY A 145 -15.51 -10.24 23.33
CA GLY A 145 -16.87 -10.39 22.79
C GLY A 145 -17.65 -9.09 22.58
N ARG A 146 -17.11 -7.93 22.98
CA ARG A 146 -17.79 -6.63 22.82
C ARG A 146 -17.50 -6.01 21.46
N LEU A 147 -18.48 -5.27 20.94
CA LEU A 147 -18.33 -4.49 19.70
C LEU A 147 -17.67 -3.14 20.00
N TYR A 148 -16.63 -2.80 19.24
CA TYR A 148 -16.01 -1.48 19.32
C TYR A 148 -16.87 -0.45 18.57
N VAL A 149 -17.31 0.59 19.26
CA VAL A 149 -18.12 1.70 18.71
C VAL A 149 -17.48 3.08 18.96
N GLY A 150 -16.24 3.10 19.45
CA GLY A 150 -15.52 4.32 19.78
C GLY A 150 -14.84 4.99 18.58
N GLY A 151 -14.38 6.21 18.78
CA GLY A 151 -13.62 6.97 17.79
C GLY A 151 -14.39 7.14 16.47
N LEU A 152 -13.69 7.00 15.34
CA LEU A 152 -14.27 7.19 14.02
C LEU A 152 -15.31 6.11 13.63
N PHE A 153 -15.30 4.93 14.27
CA PHE A 153 -16.32 3.91 14.07
C PHE A 153 -17.70 4.31 14.63
N GLY A 154 -17.74 5.29 15.56
CA GLY A 154 -19.00 5.88 16.02
C GLY A 154 -19.64 6.81 15.00
N VAL A 155 -18.87 7.32 14.04
CA VAL A 155 -19.36 8.23 12.97
C VAL A 155 -19.75 7.45 11.72
N CYS A 156 -18.93 6.47 11.32
CA CYS A 156 -19.18 5.63 10.15
C CYS A 156 -18.82 4.18 10.46
N ARG A 157 -19.75 3.26 10.18
CA ARG A 157 -19.57 1.82 10.41
C ARG A 157 -18.33 1.24 9.71
N HIS A 158 -18.00 1.78 8.53
CA HIS A 158 -16.89 1.35 7.70
C HIS A 158 -16.02 2.53 7.30
N ILE A 159 -15.57 3.33 8.28
CA ILE A 159 -14.68 4.47 8.01
C ILE A 159 -13.37 4.04 7.30
N ASN A 160 -12.91 2.82 7.58
CA ASN A 160 -11.77 2.21 6.90
C ASN A 160 -12.03 1.98 5.40
N TYR A 161 -13.26 1.65 5.00
CA TYR A 161 -13.61 1.49 3.57
C TYR A 161 -13.84 2.85 2.89
N PHE A 162 -14.25 3.86 3.64
CA PHE A 162 -14.33 5.23 3.12
C PHE A 162 -12.94 5.81 2.81
N GLY A 163 -11.91 5.41 3.56
CA GLY A 163 -10.53 5.81 3.30
C GLY A 163 -9.84 5.06 2.15
N GLU A 164 -10.38 3.90 1.73
CA GLU A 164 -9.88 3.09 0.61
C GLU A 164 -10.30 3.69 -0.73
#